data_AF-F9GER4-F1
#
_entry.id   AF-F9GER4-F1
#
_cell.length_a   1.000
_cell.length_b   1.000
_cell.length_c   1.000
_cell.angle_alpha   90.00
_cell.angle_beta   90.00
_cell.angle_gamma   90.00
#
_symmetry.space_group_name_H-M   'P 1'
#
loop_
_entity.id
_entity.type
_entity.pdbx_description
1 polymer ?
#
loop_
_entity_poly.entity_id
_entity_poly.type
_entity_poly.pdbx_seq_one_letter_code
_entity_poly.pdbx_strand_id
1 'polypeptide(L)'
;MSQVRKEIWWSMCGTMSCFKGSACYQYNPSKAFSFYRTIILLKGAKHSSGTFLQSVKTLCTTLAMEELSVIRQFLEKPYDLTTLEQKLEWQTEAQRLDERLTNWREEFVAIVFRMINAERDHAPRGEMEPLITLVNCVLNMAILVLLQQMAPFPQEIERGYEPWAFATTRCVYACENLAAKVRRIRADQLDSQTPHLILPMFAAARFYIAYSKALDADVPVNLHTLAFTLHICGQHWPLAQQYETIIRAAVAEHRSPISQCVLPLEFYDLRYSTLEILSLLQETAQKLNL
;
A
#
# COMPACT_ATOMS: atom_id res chain seq x y z
N MET A 1 8.74 -8.41 24.78
CA MET A 1 8.80 -8.30 23.30
C MET A 1 8.42 -9.65 22.69
N SER A 2 7.12 -9.85 22.47
CA SER A 2 6.41 -11.14 22.54
C SER A 2 6.32 -11.91 21.21
N GLN A 3 5.98 -13.20 21.34
CA GLN A 3 5.56 -14.19 20.33
C GLN A 3 4.81 -13.60 19.11
N VAL A 4 3.99 -12.56 19.34
CA VAL A 4 3.20 -11.82 18.33
C VAL A 4 4.09 -11.18 17.25
N ARG A 5 5.29 -10.68 17.60
CA ARG A 5 6.24 -10.14 16.60
C ARG A 5 6.75 -11.24 15.68
N LYS A 6 6.95 -12.46 16.19
CA LYS A 6 7.40 -13.61 15.39
C LYS A 6 6.28 -14.13 14.48
N GLU A 7 5.04 -14.20 14.94
CA GLU A 7 3.90 -14.65 14.12
C GLU A 7 3.57 -13.69 12.97
N ILE A 8 3.63 -12.37 13.21
CA ILE A 8 3.47 -11.37 12.14
C ILE A 8 4.60 -11.49 11.12
N TRP A 9 5.84 -11.70 11.57
CA TRP A 9 7.00 -11.89 10.69
C TRP A 9 6.91 -13.20 9.88
N TRP A 10 6.44 -14.29 10.48
CA TRP A 10 6.19 -15.56 9.79
C TRP A 10 5.06 -15.45 8.76
N SER A 11 3.99 -14.70 9.05
CA SER A 11 2.92 -14.42 8.09
C SER A 11 3.39 -13.55 6.91
N MET A 12 4.49 -12.81 7.04
CA MET A 12 5.09 -12.01 5.96
C MET A 12 5.99 -12.83 5.03
N CYS A 13 6.65 -13.87 5.56
CA CYS A 13 7.63 -14.66 4.81
C CYS A 13 7.08 -15.98 4.24
N GLY A 14 5.97 -16.48 4.77
CA GLY A 14 5.50 -17.85 4.52
C GLY A 14 4.52 -18.02 3.35
N THR A 15 4.95 -17.80 2.10
CA THR A 15 4.44 -18.51 0.89
C THR A 15 5.15 -18.02 -0.38
N MET A 16 6.33 -18.59 -0.68
CA MET A 16 6.99 -18.43 -1.97
C MET A 16 7.32 -19.81 -2.54
N SER A 17 6.49 -20.30 -3.47
CA SER A 17 6.91 -21.29 -4.46
C SER A 17 7.30 -20.56 -5.74
N CYS A 18 8.52 -20.84 -6.21
CA CYS A 18 9.15 -20.28 -7.40
C CYS A 18 8.39 -20.66 -8.68
N PHE A 19 8.32 -19.73 -9.64
CA PHE A 19 8.19 -20.07 -11.06
C PHE A 19 9.24 -19.30 -11.86
N LYS A 20 10.07 -20.05 -12.60
CA LYS A 20 11.03 -19.56 -13.60
C LYS A 20 10.42 -19.74 -14.98
N GLY A 21 10.57 -18.74 -15.87
CA GLY A 21 10.64 -18.95 -17.32
C GLY A 21 9.64 -18.16 -18.18
N SER A 22 10.17 -17.12 -18.83
CA SER A 22 9.89 -16.61 -20.19
C SER A 22 8.47 -16.15 -20.62
N ALA A 23 8.41 -14.85 -20.98
CA ALA A 23 7.64 -14.26 -22.08
C ALA A 23 6.11 -14.40 -22.08
N CYS A 24 5.49 -13.87 -21.03
CA CYS A 24 4.21 -13.16 -21.02
C CYS A 24 4.08 -12.68 -19.57
N TYR A 25 4.33 -11.40 -19.28
CA TYR A 25 4.36 -10.89 -17.90
C TYR A 25 2.93 -10.91 -17.33
N GLN A 26 2.52 -12.05 -16.78
CA GLN A 26 1.31 -12.18 -15.98
C GLN A 26 1.53 -11.43 -14.65
N TYR A 27 0.92 -10.25 -14.57
CA TYR A 27 0.77 -9.46 -13.35
C TYR A 27 0.03 -10.27 -12.27
N ASN A 28 0.57 -10.40 -11.04
CA ASN A 28 -0.13 -11.10 -9.94
C ASN A 28 0.05 -10.44 -8.57
N PRO A 29 -0.60 -9.28 -8.33
CA PRO A 29 -0.52 -8.53 -7.07
C PRO A 29 -1.34 -9.14 -5.92
N SER A 30 -1.88 -10.36 -6.08
CA SER A 30 -2.82 -11.00 -5.14
C SER A 30 -2.29 -11.20 -3.73
N LYS A 31 -0.95 -11.29 -3.59
CA LYS A 31 -0.27 -11.53 -2.31
C LYS A 31 -0.49 -10.40 -1.30
N ALA A 32 -0.59 -9.15 -1.76
CA ALA A 32 -0.74 -7.97 -0.90
C ALA A 32 -2.02 -8.01 -0.06
N PHE A 33 -3.11 -8.50 -0.65
CA PHE A 33 -4.41 -8.59 0.02
C PHE A 33 -4.52 -9.78 0.96
N SER A 34 -3.81 -10.88 0.66
CA SER A 34 -3.70 -12.03 1.58
C SER A 34 -3.04 -11.64 2.91
N PHE A 35 -2.02 -10.78 2.87
CA PHE A 35 -1.33 -10.27 4.06
C PHE A 35 -2.24 -9.48 5.01
N TYR A 36 -3.05 -8.56 4.48
CA TYR A 36 -3.97 -7.76 5.30
C TYR A 36 -5.15 -8.56 5.85
N ARG A 37 -5.64 -9.54 5.07
CA ARG A 37 -6.67 -10.47 5.54
C ARG A 37 -6.19 -11.19 6.81
N THR A 38 -4.98 -11.72 6.81
CA THR A 38 -4.41 -12.41 7.99
C THR A 38 -4.22 -11.46 9.18
N ILE A 39 -3.73 -10.25 8.94
CA ILE A 39 -3.53 -9.24 10.00
C ILE A 39 -4.83 -8.82 10.69
N ILE A 40 -5.86 -8.52 9.92
CA ILE A 40 -7.14 -8.01 10.44
C ILE A 40 -7.84 -9.11 11.25
N LEU A 41 -7.76 -10.36 10.79
CA LEU A 41 -8.29 -11.51 11.51
C LEU A 41 -7.52 -11.81 12.80
N LEU A 42 -6.17 -11.70 12.81
CA LEU A 42 -5.36 -11.97 14.00
C LEU A 42 -5.51 -10.91 15.11
N LYS A 43 -5.71 -9.63 14.76
CA LYS A 43 -6.01 -8.58 15.76
C LYS A 43 -7.46 -8.60 16.26
N GLY A 44 -8.37 -9.26 15.54
CA GLY A 44 -9.76 -9.50 15.98
C GLY A 44 -9.87 -10.38 17.23
N ALA A 45 -8.89 -11.23 17.51
CA ALA A 45 -8.95 -12.23 18.57
C ALA A 45 -8.62 -11.72 20.00
N LYS A 46 -8.22 -10.45 20.18
CA LYS A 46 -7.96 -9.90 21.53
C LYS A 46 -9.15 -9.11 22.05
N HIS A 47 -9.78 -9.68 23.08
CA HIS A 47 -10.87 -9.11 23.87
C HIS A 47 -10.59 -7.66 24.26
N SER A 48 -11.48 -6.76 23.85
CA SER A 48 -11.52 -5.37 24.28
C SER A 48 -12.99 -4.99 24.48
N SER A 49 -13.32 -4.63 25.71
CA SER A 49 -14.67 -4.37 26.21
C SER A 49 -15.11 -2.96 25.80
N GLY A 50 -15.87 -2.84 24.70
CA GLY A 50 -16.48 -1.59 24.25
C GLY A 50 -17.17 -1.78 22.90
N THR A 51 -18.46 -1.42 22.82
CA THR A 51 -19.31 -1.55 21.62
C THR A 51 -18.69 -0.84 20.41
N PHE A 52 -18.19 0.39 20.59
CA PHE A 52 -17.45 1.17 19.58
C PHE A 52 -16.37 0.36 18.85
N LEU A 53 -15.46 -0.21 19.64
CA LEU A 53 -14.26 -0.86 19.12
C LEU A 53 -14.62 -2.17 18.42
N GLN A 54 -15.69 -2.84 18.84
CA GLN A 54 -16.23 -4.01 18.15
C GLN A 54 -16.83 -3.62 16.79
N SER A 55 -17.61 -2.54 16.71
CA SER A 55 -18.16 -2.11 15.44
C SER A 55 -17.09 -1.69 14.43
N VAL A 56 -16.05 -0.96 14.87
CA VAL A 56 -14.90 -0.61 14.00
C VAL A 56 -14.13 -1.86 13.56
N LYS A 57 -13.98 -2.86 14.43
CA LYS A 57 -13.38 -4.17 14.07
C LYS A 57 -14.20 -4.90 13.02
N THR A 58 -15.53 -4.90 13.13
CA THR A 58 -16.43 -5.48 12.12
C THR A 58 -16.22 -4.81 10.77
N LEU A 59 -16.18 -3.47 10.72
CA LEU A 59 -15.90 -2.73 9.48
C LEU A 59 -14.53 -3.07 8.88
N CYS A 60 -13.49 -3.21 9.71
CA CYS A 60 -12.18 -3.66 9.24
C CYS A 60 -12.25 -5.06 8.60
N THR A 61 -13.05 -5.96 9.20
CA THR A 61 -13.22 -7.32 8.70
C THR A 61 -13.96 -7.33 7.37
N THR A 62 -15.03 -6.53 7.24
CA THR A 62 -15.76 -6.33 5.97
C THR A 62 -14.82 -5.83 4.88
N LEU A 63 -14.00 -4.79 5.15
CA LEU A 63 -12.98 -4.32 4.21
C LEU A 63 -12.06 -5.46 3.75
N ALA A 64 -11.49 -6.19 4.71
CA ALA A 64 -10.52 -7.24 4.42
C ALA A 64 -11.09 -8.44 3.67
N MET A 65 -12.31 -8.84 4.01
CA MET A 65 -12.92 -10.08 3.54
C MET A 65 -13.72 -9.87 2.26
N GLU A 66 -14.35 -8.71 2.10
CA GLU A 66 -15.28 -8.44 0.99
C GLU A 66 -14.62 -7.54 -0.05
N GLU A 67 -14.17 -6.35 0.34
CA GLU A 67 -13.65 -5.37 -0.63
C GLU A 67 -12.28 -5.77 -1.20
N LEU A 68 -11.33 -6.11 -0.33
CA LEU A 68 -9.99 -6.49 -0.76
C LEU A 68 -9.96 -7.83 -1.50
N SER A 69 -10.94 -8.72 -1.26
CA SER A 69 -11.00 -10.01 -1.93
C SER A 69 -11.47 -9.89 -3.38
N VAL A 70 -12.42 -9.00 -3.68
CA VAL A 70 -12.86 -8.73 -5.06
C VAL A 70 -11.74 -8.08 -5.87
N ILE A 71 -11.01 -7.12 -5.28
CA ILE A 71 -9.84 -6.52 -5.93
C ILE A 71 -8.79 -7.60 -6.22
N ARG A 72 -8.52 -8.48 -5.26
CA ARG A 72 -7.58 -9.58 -5.46
C ARG A 72 -7.99 -10.46 -6.65
N GLN A 73 -9.25 -10.86 -6.72
CA GLN A 73 -9.77 -11.68 -7.81
C GLN A 73 -9.65 -10.97 -9.16
N PHE A 74 -9.95 -9.66 -9.22
CA PHE A 74 -9.78 -8.88 -10.43
C PHE A 74 -8.31 -8.87 -10.90
N LEU A 75 -7.38 -8.68 -9.97
CA LEU A 75 -5.96 -8.59 -10.32
C LEU A 75 -5.32 -9.95 -10.62
N GLU A 76 -5.97 -11.05 -10.26
CA GLU A 76 -5.58 -12.42 -10.67
C GLU A 76 -5.99 -12.72 -12.13
N LYS A 77 -6.89 -11.93 -12.73
CA LYS A 77 -7.30 -12.13 -14.12
C LYS A 77 -6.18 -11.70 -15.08
N PRO A 78 -5.84 -12.54 -16.07
CA PRO A 78 -4.87 -12.17 -17.09
C PRO A 78 -5.53 -11.20 -18.08
N TYR A 79 -4.96 -10.00 -18.22
CA TYR A 79 -5.31 -9.05 -19.27
C TYR A 79 -4.07 -8.75 -20.12
N ASP A 80 -4.23 -8.81 -21.44
CA ASP A 80 -3.29 -8.24 -22.38
C ASP A 80 -3.62 -6.76 -22.62
N LEU A 81 -2.93 -5.90 -21.89
CA LEU A 81 -3.12 -4.45 -21.96
C LEU A 81 -2.60 -3.83 -23.27
N THR A 82 -1.90 -4.59 -24.12
CA THR A 82 -1.46 -4.13 -25.45
C THR A 82 -2.61 -4.12 -26.45
N THR A 83 -3.63 -4.95 -26.24
CA THR A 83 -4.83 -5.01 -27.07
C THR A 83 -5.87 -4.00 -26.58
N LEU A 84 -6.39 -3.15 -27.49
CA LEU A 84 -7.34 -2.08 -27.14
C LEU A 84 -8.60 -2.60 -26.43
N GLU A 85 -9.16 -3.72 -26.91
CA GLU A 85 -10.37 -4.32 -26.33
C GLU A 85 -10.17 -4.73 -24.87
N GLN A 86 -9.15 -5.55 -24.60
CA GLN A 86 -8.84 -6.00 -23.24
C GLN A 86 -8.40 -4.83 -22.33
N LYS A 87 -7.71 -3.83 -22.87
CA LYS A 87 -7.38 -2.60 -22.13
C LYS A 87 -8.63 -1.84 -21.70
N LEU A 88 -9.62 -1.66 -22.59
CA LEU A 88 -10.87 -0.97 -22.27
C LEU A 88 -11.72 -1.76 -21.27
N GLU A 89 -11.74 -3.09 -21.41
CA GLU A 89 -12.39 -3.97 -20.44
C GLU A 89 -11.74 -3.84 -19.05
N TRP A 90 -10.41 -3.93 -18.98
CA TRP A 90 -9.65 -3.73 -17.75
C TRP A 90 -9.96 -2.38 -17.11
N GLN A 91 -9.94 -1.29 -17.90
CA GLN A 91 -10.22 0.07 -17.41
C GLN A 91 -11.64 0.19 -16.86
N THR A 92 -12.62 -0.39 -17.55
CA THR A 92 -14.03 -0.37 -17.13
C THR A 92 -14.23 -1.11 -15.81
N GLU A 93 -13.64 -2.30 -15.67
CA GLU A 93 -13.75 -3.09 -14.44
C GLU A 93 -12.97 -2.43 -13.28
N ALA A 94 -11.75 -1.93 -13.54
CA ALA A 94 -10.96 -1.21 -12.55
C ALA A 94 -11.68 0.06 -12.05
N GLN A 95 -12.34 0.81 -12.94
CA GLN A 95 -13.13 1.98 -12.56
C GLN A 95 -14.32 1.60 -11.65
N ARG A 96 -15.04 0.52 -11.98
CA ARG A 96 -16.14 0.03 -11.12
C ARG A 96 -15.65 -0.36 -9.73
N LEU A 97 -14.47 -0.95 -9.63
CA LEU A 97 -13.86 -1.29 -8.34
C LEU A 97 -13.42 -0.05 -7.55
N ASP A 98 -12.90 0.97 -8.23
CA ASP A 98 -12.56 2.25 -7.61
C ASP A 98 -13.82 2.99 -7.08
N GLU A 99 -14.90 2.99 -7.85
CA GLU A 99 -16.21 3.52 -7.44
C GLU A 99 -16.75 2.76 -6.23
N ARG A 100 -16.68 1.43 -6.25
CA ARG A 100 -17.07 0.58 -5.12
C ARG A 100 -16.28 0.92 -3.85
N LEU A 101 -14.96 1.07 -3.94
CA LEU A 101 -14.12 1.47 -2.79
C LEU A 101 -14.43 2.88 -2.30
N THR A 102 -14.79 3.79 -3.21
CA THR A 102 -15.17 5.16 -2.88
C THR A 102 -16.48 5.18 -2.11
N ASN A 103 -17.51 4.46 -2.59
CA ASN A 103 -18.79 4.32 -1.89
C ASN A 103 -18.61 3.68 -0.51
N TRP A 104 -17.83 2.59 -0.43
CA TRP A 104 -17.53 1.94 0.85
C TRP A 104 -16.86 2.91 1.84
N ARG A 105 -15.92 3.74 1.36
CA ARG A 105 -15.27 4.76 2.19
C ARG A 105 -16.27 5.80 2.71
N GLU A 106 -17.18 6.27 1.88
CA GLU A 106 -18.20 7.24 2.27
C GLU A 106 -19.13 6.69 3.35
N GLU A 107 -19.60 5.44 3.19
CA GLU A 107 -20.38 4.73 4.20
C GLU A 107 -19.58 4.54 5.50
N PHE A 108 -18.32 4.11 5.40
CA PHE A 108 -17.44 3.96 6.54
C PHE A 108 -17.28 5.27 7.32
N VAL A 109 -17.04 6.39 6.63
CA VAL A 109 -16.91 7.71 7.26
C VAL A 109 -18.22 8.11 7.94
N ALA A 110 -19.37 7.91 7.29
CA ALA A 110 -20.67 8.22 7.87
C ALA A 110 -20.95 7.40 9.14
N ILE A 111 -20.63 6.10 9.13
CA ILE A 111 -20.78 5.19 10.27
C ILE A 111 -19.85 5.62 11.42
N VAL A 112 -18.56 5.83 11.13
CA VAL A 112 -17.58 6.28 12.11
C VAL A 112 -17.99 7.61 12.75
N PHE A 113 -18.47 8.57 11.96
CA PHE A 113 -18.92 9.86 12.46
C PHE A 113 -20.10 9.72 13.42
N ARG A 114 -21.09 8.90 13.08
CA ARG A 114 -22.22 8.59 13.97
C ARG A 114 -21.75 7.94 15.27
N MET A 115 -20.82 6.99 15.18
CA MET A 115 -20.27 6.31 16.35
C MET A 115 -19.50 7.24 17.29
N ILE A 116 -18.64 8.11 16.74
CA ILE A 116 -17.89 9.10 17.52
C ILE A 116 -18.86 10.02 18.27
N ASN A 117 -19.93 10.47 17.62
CA ASN A 117 -20.91 11.37 18.23
C ASN A 117 -21.83 10.68 19.26
N ALA A 118 -22.05 9.37 19.14
CA ALA A 118 -22.96 8.62 20.01
C ALA A 118 -22.30 8.08 21.28
N GLU A 119 -21.04 7.63 21.20
CA GLU A 119 -20.41 6.85 22.27
C GLU A 119 -19.25 7.57 22.98
N ARG A 120 -18.77 8.69 22.41
CA ARG A 120 -17.69 9.47 23.01
C ARG A 120 -18.19 10.88 23.21
N ASP A 121 -18.23 11.30 24.47
CA ASP A 121 -18.58 12.64 24.95
C ASP A 121 -17.61 13.71 24.37
N HIS A 122 -17.72 13.95 23.06
CA HIS A 122 -16.84 14.74 22.22
C HIS A 122 -15.34 14.49 22.42
N ALA A 123 -14.93 13.22 22.55
CA ALA A 123 -13.52 12.88 22.72
C ALA A 123 -12.68 13.50 21.58
N PRO A 124 -11.68 14.34 21.90
CA PRO A 124 -10.92 15.05 20.89
C PRO A 124 -10.19 14.04 20.00
N ARG A 125 -10.42 14.13 18.68
CA ARG A 125 -9.81 13.32 17.61
C ARG A 125 -10.25 11.85 17.55
N GLY A 126 -11.53 11.53 17.81
CA GLY A 126 -12.07 10.18 17.64
C GLY A 126 -11.86 9.58 16.24
N GLU A 127 -11.72 10.41 15.20
CA GLU A 127 -11.43 9.98 13.83
C GLU A 127 -9.97 9.53 13.62
N MET A 128 -9.10 9.83 14.59
CA MET A 128 -7.68 9.44 14.60
C MET A 128 -7.43 8.16 15.40
N GLU A 129 -8.48 7.45 15.80
CA GLU A 129 -8.33 6.15 16.44
C GLU A 129 -7.50 5.19 15.57
N PRO A 130 -6.66 4.34 16.19
CA PRO A 130 -5.74 3.44 15.49
C PRO A 130 -6.35 2.64 14.34
N LEU A 131 -7.49 2.00 14.57
CA LEU A 131 -8.13 1.14 13.57
C LEU A 131 -8.76 1.96 12.44
N ILE A 132 -9.35 3.13 12.76
CA ILE A 132 -9.91 4.03 11.75
C ILE A 132 -8.80 4.56 10.84
N THR A 133 -7.67 4.94 11.43
CA THR A 133 -6.48 5.38 10.70
C THR A 133 -5.94 4.27 9.81
N LEU A 134 -5.84 3.04 10.32
CA LEU A 134 -5.41 1.88 9.55
C LEU A 134 -6.33 1.62 8.35
N VAL A 135 -7.65 1.61 8.54
CA VAL A 135 -8.64 1.42 7.46
C VAL A 135 -8.43 2.45 6.34
N ASN A 136 -8.26 3.72 6.70
CA ASN A 136 -7.98 4.77 5.72
C ASN A 136 -6.68 4.50 4.93
N CYS A 137 -5.61 4.07 5.61
CA CYS A 137 -4.34 3.76 4.95
C CYS A 137 -4.45 2.54 4.03
N VAL A 138 -5.15 1.48 4.47
CA VAL A 138 -5.38 0.28 3.67
C VAL A 138 -6.23 0.57 2.44
N LEU A 139 -7.27 1.41 2.56
CA LEU A 139 -8.09 1.83 1.42
C LEU A 139 -7.27 2.59 0.37
N ASN A 140 -6.43 3.55 0.79
CA ASN A 140 -5.56 4.26 -0.15
C ASN A 140 -4.55 3.31 -0.80
N MET A 141 -4.01 2.35 -0.04
CA MET A 141 -3.14 1.32 -0.59
C MET A 141 -3.86 0.43 -1.61
N ALA A 142 -5.12 0.07 -1.37
CA ALA A 142 -5.92 -0.74 -2.28
C ALA A 142 -6.08 -0.04 -3.64
N ILE A 143 -6.33 1.28 -3.63
CA ILE A 143 -6.37 2.10 -4.86
C ILE A 143 -5.03 2.06 -5.59
N LEU A 144 -3.91 2.21 -4.87
CA LEU A 144 -2.58 2.12 -5.48
C LEU A 144 -2.35 0.77 -6.14
N VAL A 145 -2.59 -0.34 -5.44
CA VAL A 145 -2.40 -1.69 -5.98
C VAL A 145 -3.33 -1.96 -7.17
N LEU A 146 -4.55 -1.42 -7.15
CA LEU A 146 -5.52 -1.56 -8.23
C LEU A 146 -5.07 -0.81 -9.50
N LEU A 147 -4.56 0.41 -9.37
CA LEU A 147 -4.44 1.35 -10.49
C LEU A 147 -3.00 1.68 -10.90
N GLN A 148 -1.99 1.46 -10.06
CA GLN A 148 -0.61 1.93 -10.29
C GLN A 148 0.01 1.44 -11.60
N GLN A 149 -0.35 0.24 -12.08
CA GLN A 149 0.21 -0.30 -13.33
C GLN A 149 -0.12 0.55 -14.56
N MET A 150 -1.26 1.27 -14.51
CA MET A 150 -1.67 2.18 -15.57
C MET A 150 -1.13 3.61 -15.40
N ALA A 151 -0.36 3.89 -14.36
CA ALA A 151 0.31 5.17 -14.19
C ALA A 151 1.59 5.26 -15.04
N PRO A 152 2.12 6.47 -15.30
CA PRO A 152 3.47 6.67 -15.80
C PRO A 152 4.51 6.01 -14.89
N PHE A 153 5.45 5.30 -15.51
CA PHE A 153 6.66 4.73 -14.93
C PHE A 153 7.80 4.97 -15.95
N PRO A 154 9.07 4.94 -15.52
CA PRO A 154 10.21 5.42 -16.32
C PRO A 154 10.32 4.82 -17.73
N GLN A 155 10.75 5.62 -18.70
CA GLN A 155 10.78 5.26 -20.13
C GLN A 155 11.82 4.17 -20.45
N GLU A 156 12.82 4.00 -19.59
CA GLU A 156 13.81 2.92 -19.70
C GLU A 156 13.17 1.53 -19.47
N ILE A 157 11.94 1.49 -18.98
CA ILE A 157 11.13 0.26 -18.87
C ILE A 157 10.17 0.21 -20.05
N GLU A 158 10.29 -0.83 -20.87
CA GLU A 158 9.43 -1.03 -22.02
C GLU A 158 7.95 -1.13 -21.60
N ARG A 159 7.14 -0.26 -22.22
CA ARG A 159 5.71 -0.13 -22.00
C ARG A 159 4.98 -0.53 -23.28
N GLY A 160 4.13 -1.56 -23.18
CA GLY A 160 3.29 -2.00 -24.30
C GLY A 160 1.94 -1.27 -24.41
N TYR A 161 1.66 -0.29 -23.54
CA TYR A 161 0.37 0.40 -23.50
C TYR A 161 0.45 1.81 -22.93
N GLU A 162 -0.33 2.74 -23.48
CA GLU A 162 -0.38 4.12 -22.98
C GLU A 162 -0.87 4.22 -21.52
N PRO A 163 -0.27 5.10 -20.69
CA PRO A 163 -0.78 5.40 -19.37
C PRO A 163 -2.23 5.88 -19.40
N TRP A 164 -2.91 5.75 -18.26
CA TRP A 164 -4.29 6.20 -18.09
C TRP A 164 -4.33 7.34 -17.07
N ALA A 165 -4.77 8.52 -17.53
CA ALA A 165 -4.82 9.72 -16.71
C ALA A 165 -5.68 9.56 -15.45
N PHE A 166 -6.81 8.85 -15.54
CA PHE A 166 -7.66 8.57 -14.38
C PHE A 166 -6.91 7.78 -13.30
N ALA A 167 -6.26 6.67 -13.67
CA ALA A 167 -5.46 5.87 -12.72
C ALA A 167 -4.36 6.71 -12.07
N THR A 168 -3.69 7.56 -12.85
CA THR A 168 -2.65 8.45 -12.37
C THR A 168 -3.18 9.41 -11.31
N THR A 169 -4.25 10.14 -11.61
CA THR A 169 -4.88 11.08 -10.69
C THR A 169 -5.35 10.40 -9.41
N ARG A 170 -5.95 9.21 -9.52
CA ARG A 170 -6.43 8.43 -8.38
C ARG A 170 -5.28 7.96 -7.48
N CYS A 171 -4.18 7.49 -8.07
CA CYS A 171 -3.00 7.08 -7.30
C CYS A 171 -2.31 8.26 -6.61
N VAL A 172 -2.17 9.40 -7.28
CA VAL A 172 -1.63 10.63 -6.67
C VAL A 172 -2.52 11.05 -5.48
N TYR A 173 -3.83 11.11 -5.67
CA TYR A 173 -4.79 11.45 -4.61
C TYR A 173 -4.74 10.45 -3.43
N ALA A 174 -4.59 9.15 -3.72
CA ALA A 174 -4.42 8.13 -2.68
C ALA A 174 -3.14 8.36 -1.85
N CYS A 175 -2.03 8.71 -2.50
CA CYS A 175 -0.77 9.03 -1.82
C CYS A 175 -0.89 10.30 -0.96
N GLU A 176 -1.55 11.35 -1.46
CA GLU A 176 -1.76 12.60 -0.73
C GLU A 176 -2.62 12.37 0.52
N ASN A 177 -3.71 11.63 0.40
CA ASN A 177 -4.57 11.27 1.53
C ASN A 177 -3.84 10.42 2.56
N LEU A 178 -3.02 9.48 2.10
CA LEU A 178 -2.21 8.64 2.98
C LEU A 178 -1.21 9.51 3.75
N ALA A 179 -0.45 10.37 3.06
CA ALA A 179 0.50 11.29 3.68
C ALA A 179 -0.18 12.24 4.69
N ALA A 180 -1.32 12.83 4.31
CA ALA A 180 -2.10 13.70 5.18
C ALA A 180 -2.61 12.98 6.42
N LYS A 181 -3.06 11.73 6.29
CA LYS A 181 -3.53 10.92 7.41
C LYS A 181 -2.39 10.56 8.36
N VAL A 182 -1.27 10.06 7.85
CA VAL A 182 -0.15 9.62 8.70
C VAL A 182 0.54 10.78 9.42
N ARG A 183 0.59 11.98 8.81
CA ARG A 183 1.10 13.21 9.44
C ARG A 183 0.40 13.56 10.74
N ARG A 184 -0.88 13.17 10.87
CA ARG A 184 -1.71 13.47 12.05
C ARG A 184 -1.57 12.43 13.15
N ILE A 185 -0.90 11.30 12.90
CA ILE A 185 -0.65 10.28 13.91
C ILE A 185 0.43 10.78 14.86
N ARG A 186 0.20 10.65 16.16
CA ARG A 186 1.20 11.02 17.16
C ARG A 186 2.35 10.00 17.18
N ALA A 187 3.56 10.45 17.49
CA ALA A 187 4.75 9.57 17.54
C ALA A 187 4.56 8.39 18.50
N ASP A 188 3.98 8.62 19.68
CA ASP A 188 3.68 7.57 20.67
C ASP A 188 2.64 6.55 20.18
N GLN A 189 1.75 6.93 19.27
CA GLN A 189 0.81 6.01 18.65
C GLN A 189 1.44 5.19 17.52
N LEU A 190 2.41 5.75 16.80
CA LEU A 190 3.11 5.05 15.71
C LEU A 190 3.78 3.77 16.21
N ASP A 191 4.35 3.77 17.42
CA ASP A 191 5.00 2.60 18.03
C ASP A 191 4.05 1.43 18.33
N SER A 192 2.76 1.72 18.50
CA SER A 192 1.72 0.72 18.80
C SER A 192 0.94 0.22 17.57
N GLN A 193 0.88 1.04 16.51
CA GLN A 193 0.10 0.80 15.28
C GLN A 193 0.92 0.15 14.15
N THR A 194 2.22 0.03 14.37
CA THR A 194 3.26 0.16 13.36
C THR A 194 3.27 -0.87 12.24
N PRO A 195 3.19 -2.20 12.46
CA PRO A 195 3.54 -3.15 11.40
C PRO A 195 2.57 -3.09 10.21
N HIS A 196 1.33 -2.65 10.45
CA HIS A 196 0.29 -2.58 9.43
C HIS A 196 0.30 -1.27 8.63
N LEU A 197 1.03 -0.25 9.10
CA LEU A 197 1.21 1.01 8.39
C LEU A 197 2.48 1.04 7.53
N ILE A 198 3.39 0.08 7.71
CA ILE A 198 4.65 -0.01 6.94
C ILE A 198 4.36 -0.14 5.45
N LEU A 199 3.53 -1.11 5.08
CA LEU A 199 3.32 -1.47 3.68
C LEU A 199 2.51 -0.40 2.89
N PRO A 200 1.46 0.26 3.43
CA PRO A 200 0.78 1.37 2.76
C PRO A 200 1.71 2.56 2.56
N MET A 201 2.52 2.88 3.57
CA MET A 201 3.49 3.98 3.50
C MET A 201 4.56 3.72 2.44
N PHE A 202 5.12 2.50 2.40
CA PHE A 202 6.10 2.13 1.39
C PHE A 202 5.50 2.10 -0.03
N ALA A 203 4.28 1.56 -0.20
CA ALA A 203 3.63 1.54 -1.51
C ALA A 203 3.40 2.95 -2.07
N ALA A 204 2.92 3.88 -1.24
CA ALA A 204 2.76 5.28 -1.63
C ALA A 204 4.10 5.97 -1.91
N ALA A 205 5.12 5.70 -1.09
CA ALA A 205 6.46 6.26 -1.28
C ALA A 205 7.10 5.78 -2.60
N ARG A 206 7.04 4.47 -2.87
CA ARG A 206 7.52 3.86 -4.12
C ARG A 206 6.77 4.42 -5.33
N PHE A 207 5.46 4.54 -5.25
CA PHE A 207 4.66 5.16 -6.32
C PHE A 207 5.15 6.57 -6.63
N TYR A 208 5.29 7.45 -5.63
CA TYR A 208 5.76 8.81 -5.86
C TYR A 208 7.13 8.87 -6.54
N ILE A 209 8.07 8.02 -6.14
CA ILE A 209 9.42 8.01 -6.72
C ILE A 209 9.38 7.54 -8.18
N ALA A 210 8.75 6.39 -8.45
CA ALA A 210 8.66 5.86 -9.80
C ALA A 210 7.90 6.82 -10.75
N TYR A 211 6.79 7.39 -10.25
CA TYR A 211 5.98 8.34 -10.99
C TYR A 211 6.73 9.65 -11.28
N SER A 212 7.38 10.26 -10.29
CA SER A 212 8.18 11.46 -10.52
C SER A 212 9.33 11.19 -11.48
N LYS A 213 9.94 10.00 -11.43
CA LYS A 213 11.06 9.64 -12.31
C LYS A 213 10.58 9.50 -13.74
N ALA A 214 9.39 8.94 -13.95
CA ALA A 214 8.75 8.84 -15.26
C ALA A 214 8.48 10.21 -15.92
N LEU A 215 8.22 11.23 -15.10
CA LEU A 215 7.93 12.58 -15.56
C LEU A 215 9.15 13.50 -15.57
N ASP A 216 10.33 13.00 -15.20
CA ASP A 216 11.52 13.81 -14.91
C ASP A 216 11.20 15.01 -13.98
N ALA A 217 10.29 14.79 -13.03
CA ALA A 217 9.81 15.79 -12.09
C ALA A 217 10.49 15.64 -10.73
N ASP A 218 10.44 16.67 -9.90
CA ASP A 218 10.86 16.55 -8.50
C ASP A 218 9.93 15.61 -7.72
N VAL A 219 10.48 15.00 -6.68
CA VAL A 219 9.72 14.11 -5.81
C VAL A 219 8.81 14.95 -4.89
N PRO A 220 7.53 14.58 -4.68
CA PRO A 220 6.62 15.41 -3.90
C PRO A 220 7.04 15.53 -2.44
N VAL A 221 6.80 16.70 -1.84
CA VAL A 221 7.10 16.98 -0.41
C VAL A 221 6.43 15.98 0.54
N ASN A 222 5.25 15.47 0.15
CA ASN A 222 4.54 14.45 0.92
C ASN A 222 5.35 13.16 1.11
N LEU A 223 6.31 12.85 0.23
CA LEU A 223 7.22 11.71 0.40
C LEU A 223 8.01 11.81 1.70
N HIS A 224 8.45 13.01 2.11
CA HIS A 224 9.19 13.19 3.36
C HIS A 224 8.37 12.75 4.57
N THR A 225 7.04 12.98 4.56
CA THR A 225 6.16 12.51 5.62
C THR A 225 6.11 10.98 5.66
N LEU A 226 6.05 10.32 4.50
CA LEU A 226 6.02 8.86 4.40
C LEU A 226 7.35 8.25 4.87
N ALA A 227 8.47 8.78 4.39
CA ALA A 227 9.82 8.35 4.75
C ALA A 227 10.09 8.56 6.25
N PHE A 228 9.74 9.73 6.79
CA PHE A 228 9.87 9.99 8.23
C PHE A 228 9.02 9.04 9.07
N THR A 229 7.80 8.76 8.64
CA THR A 229 6.95 7.80 9.37
C THR A 229 7.57 6.39 9.30
N LEU A 230 8.13 5.97 8.16
CA LEU A 230 8.87 4.69 8.04
C LEU A 230 10.09 4.65 8.95
N HIS A 231 10.81 5.77 9.08
CA HIS A 231 11.95 5.91 9.98
C HIS A 231 11.55 5.67 11.45
N ILE A 232 10.49 6.33 11.93
CA ILE A 232 9.97 6.11 13.29
C ILE A 232 9.56 4.64 13.47
N CYS A 233 8.84 4.08 12.49
CA CYS A 233 8.48 2.66 12.49
C CYS A 233 9.72 1.74 12.56
N GLY A 234 10.81 2.12 11.91
CA GLY A 234 12.07 1.38 11.82
C GLY A 234 12.76 1.15 13.16
N GLN A 235 12.50 2.00 14.17
CA GLN A 235 13.05 1.83 15.52
C GLN A 235 12.58 0.54 16.19
N HIS A 236 11.42 0.02 15.80
CA HIS A 236 10.79 -1.14 16.41
C HIS A 236 10.61 -2.32 15.44
N TRP A 237 10.65 -2.07 14.13
CA TRP A 237 10.31 -3.04 13.10
C TRP A 237 11.38 -3.08 12.00
N PRO A 238 12.16 -4.19 11.90
CA PRO A 238 13.24 -4.31 10.91
C PRO A 238 12.79 -4.11 9.46
N LEU A 239 11.56 -4.52 9.13
CA LEU A 239 11.03 -4.31 7.78
C LEU A 239 10.84 -2.81 7.46
N ALA A 240 10.37 -2.02 8.43
CA ALA A 240 10.22 -0.58 8.23
C ALA A 240 11.58 0.09 8.02
N GLN A 241 12.60 -0.36 8.76
CA GLN A 241 13.97 0.10 8.59
C GLN A 241 14.51 -0.24 7.19
N GLN A 242 14.32 -1.48 6.72
CA GLN A 242 14.71 -1.88 5.37
C GLN A 242 14.05 -1.01 4.30
N TYR A 243 12.73 -0.82 4.42
CA TYR A 243 11.97 0.02 3.51
C TYR A 243 12.38 1.49 3.57
N GLU A 244 12.68 2.04 4.74
CA GLU A 244 13.22 3.39 4.88
C GLU A 244 14.58 3.53 4.18
N THR A 245 15.51 2.59 4.38
CA THR A 245 16.80 2.57 3.67
C THR A 245 16.62 2.56 2.15
N ILE A 246 15.70 1.73 1.64
CA ILE A 246 15.38 1.66 0.20
C ILE A 246 14.83 3.00 -0.30
N ILE A 247 13.85 3.59 0.38
CA ILE A 247 13.25 4.87 -0.03
C ILE A 247 14.31 5.97 -0.02
N ARG A 248 15.19 6.01 0.98
CA ARG A 248 16.28 7.00 1.07
C ARG A 248 17.27 6.86 -0.09
N ALA A 249 17.66 5.64 -0.45
CA ALA A 249 18.50 5.38 -1.62
C ALA A 249 17.78 5.81 -2.92
N ALA A 250 16.50 5.47 -3.07
CA ALA A 250 15.70 5.83 -4.23
C ALA A 250 15.62 7.36 -4.44
N VAL A 251 15.45 8.11 -3.35
CA VAL A 251 15.41 9.58 -3.38
C VAL A 251 16.76 10.16 -3.75
N ALA A 252 17.85 9.61 -3.21
CA ALA A 252 19.21 10.06 -3.52
C ALA A 252 19.57 9.85 -5.01
N GLU A 253 19.05 8.79 -5.62
CA GLU A 253 19.33 8.41 -7.00
C GLU A 253 18.19 8.80 -7.97
N HIS A 254 17.23 9.61 -7.51
CA HIS A 254 15.99 9.91 -8.25
C HIS A 254 16.25 10.50 -9.65
N ARG A 255 17.31 11.29 -9.82
CA ARG A 255 17.70 11.90 -11.11
C ARG A 255 18.67 11.05 -11.94
N SER A 256 19.21 9.97 -11.39
CA SER A 256 20.15 9.09 -12.10
C SER A 256 19.40 8.17 -13.07
N PRO A 257 19.93 7.81 -14.24
CA PRO A 257 19.34 6.77 -15.09
C PRO A 257 19.15 5.46 -14.33
N ILE A 258 18.09 4.68 -14.61
CA ILE A 258 17.82 3.43 -13.87
C ILE A 258 19.01 2.47 -13.93
N SER A 259 19.71 2.41 -15.06
CA SER A 259 20.89 1.56 -15.23
C SER A 259 22.04 1.86 -14.25
N GLN A 260 22.02 3.03 -13.60
CA GLN A 260 23.01 3.47 -12.62
C GLN A 260 22.48 3.43 -11.18
N CYS A 261 21.18 3.14 -10.99
CA CYS A 261 20.59 3.03 -9.67
C CYS A 261 21.03 1.71 -8.99
N VAL A 262 21.19 1.77 -7.67
CA VAL A 262 21.43 0.57 -6.85
C VAL A 262 20.15 -0.26 -6.68
N LEU A 263 19.00 0.40 -6.80
CA LEU A 263 17.70 -0.25 -6.73
C LEU A 263 17.40 -1.05 -7.99
N PRO A 264 16.73 -2.22 -7.86
CA PRO A 264 16.34 -3.05 -8.99
C PRO A 264 15.37 -2.33 -9.93
N LEU A 265 15.37 -2.70 -11.22
CA LEU A 265 14.43 -2.18 -12.23
C LEU A 265 12.97 -2.34 -11.75
N GLU A 266 12.66 -3.47 -11.14
CA GLU A 266 11.33 -3.82 -10.64
C GLU A 266 10.84 -2.88 -9.53
N PHE A 267 11.75 -2.15 -8.85
CA PHE A 267 11.33 -1.08 -7.94
C PHE A 267 10.63 0.06 -8.70
N TYR A 268 11.10 0.40 -9.89
CA TYR A 268 10.54 1.47 -10.72
C TYR A 268 9.38 1.01 -11.61
N ASP A 269 9.30 -0.29 -11.89
CA ASP A 269 8.21 -0.87 -12.65
C ASP A 269 6.96 -1.08 -11.78
N LEU A 270 6.00 -0.16 -11.92
CA LEU A 270 4.75 -0.15 -11.17
C LEU A 270 3.82 -1.33 -11.49
N ARG A 271 4.13 -2.13 -12.52
CA ARG A 271 3.46 -3.41 -12.77
C ARG A 271 3.84 -4.45 -11.72
N TYR A 272 4.91 -4.30 -10.95
CA TYR A 272 5.16 -5.20 -9.83
C TYR A 272 4.53 -4.64 -8.57
N SER A 273 3.79 -5.46 -7.83
CA SER A 273 3.40 -5.16 -6.47
C SER A 273 4.61 -5.21 -5.53
N THR A 274 4.53 -4.48 -4.42
CA THR A 274 5.61 -4.49 -3.41
C THR A 274 5.91 -5.90 -2.89
N LEU A 275 4.90 -6.76 -2.78
CA LEU A 275 5.10 -8.12 -2.25
C LEU A 275 5.71 -9.08 -3.26
N GLU A 276 5.50 -8.89 -4.56
CA GLU A 276 6.16 -9.70 -5.60
C GLU A 276 7.67 -9.49 -5.60
N ILE A 277 8.12 -8.27 -5.31
CA ILE A 277 9.54 -7.90 -5.31
C ILE A 277 10.17 -7.92 -3.92
N LEU A 278 9.46 -8.44 -2.91
CA LEU A 278 9.90 -8.36 -1.51
C LEU A 278 11.29 -8.95 -1.28
N SER A 279 11.58 -10.12 -1.85
CA SER A 279 12.90 -10.76 -1.70
C SER A 279 14.01 -9.90 -2.31
N LEU A 280 13.76 -9.32 -3.48
CA LEU A 280 14.69 -8.45 -4.17
C LEU A 280 14.95 -7.15 -3.39
N LEU A 281 13.90 -6.57 -2.80
CA LEU A 281 13.99 -5.42 -1.91
C LEU A 281 14.81 -5.76 -0.64
N GLN A 282 14.61 -6.93 -0.05
CA GLN A 282 15.35 -7.37 1.14
C GLN A 282 16.84 -7.57 0.84
N GLU A 283 17.17 -8.22 -0.26
CA GLU A 283 18.56 -8.38 -0.71
C GLU A 283 19.23 -7.03 -0.96
N THR A 284 18.50 -6.10 -1.60
CA THR A 284 18.99 -4.74 -1.87
C THR A 284 19.22 -3.96 -0.58
N ALA A 285 18.27 -4.02 0.37
CA ALA A 285 18.42 -3.38 1.68
C ALA A 285 19.62 -3.94 2.46
N GLN A 286 19.91 -5.24 2.36
CA GLN A 286 21.11 -5.82 2.97
C GLN A 286 22.38 -5.24 2.36
N LYS A 287 22.45 -5.12 1.03
CA LYS A 287 23.60 -4.52 0.32
C LYS A 287 23.84 -3.06 0.69
N LEU A 288 22.76 -2.28 0.89
CA LEU A 288 22.83 -0.86 1.26
C LEU A 288 23.23 -0.60 2.73
N ASN A 289 23.15 -1.62 3.59
CA ASN A 289 23.53 -1.54 5.00
C ASN A 289 24.94 -2.12 5.27
N LEU A 290 25.66 -2.55 4.23
CA LEU A 290 27.07 -2.95 4.25
C LEU A 290 27.94 -1.75 3.85
#